data_AF-A0A7V2WN18-F1
#
_entry.id   AF-A0A7V2WN18-F1
#
_cell.length_a   1.000
_cell.length_b   1.000
_cell.length_c   1.000
_cell.angle_alpha   90.00
_cell.angle_beta   90.00
_cell.angle_gamma   90.00
#
_symmetry.space_group_name_H-M   'P 1'
#
loop_
_entity.id
_entity.type
_entity.pdbx_description
1 polymer ?
#
loop_
_entity_poly.entity_id
_entity_poly.type
_entity_poly.pdbx_seq_one_letter_code
_entity_poly.pdbx_strand_id
1 'polypeptide(L)' 'GSSNPYNMVRATFDALQRETSPRAVAARRGKKVSEITARRRASAGSEDA' A
#
# COMPACT_ATOMS: atom_id res chain seq x y z
N GLY A 1 -18.56 1.85 -2.24
CA GLY A 1 -18.19 2.61 -1.04
C GLY A 1 -19.20 3.71 -0.81
N SER A 2 -19.29 4.24 0.41
CA SER A 2 -20.16 5.39 0.72
C SER A 2 -19.48 6.69 0.28
N SER A 3 -20.22 7.60 -0.36
CA SER A 3 -19.73 8.95 -0.70
C SER A 3 -19.92 9.96 0.44
N ASN A 4 -20.41 9.53 1.61
CA ASN A 4 -20.55 10.40 2.77
C ASN A 4 -19.15 10.81 3.27
N PRO A 5 -18.82 12.12 3.34
CA PRO A 5 -17.51 12.61 3.76
C PRO A 5 -17.04 12.09 5.12
N TYR A 6 -17.95 11.92 6.09
CA TYR A 6 -17.61 11.39 7.41
C TYR A 6 -17.07 9.95 7.33
N ASN A 7 -17.73 9.12 6.54
CA ASN A 7 -17.31 7.74 6.32
C ASN A 7 -16.01 7.67 5.50
N MET A 8 -15.83 8.58 4.54
CA MET A 8 -14.60 8.69 3.76
C MET A 8 -13.41 9.04 4.67
N VAL A 9 -13.54 10.05 5.52
CA VAL A 9 -12.47 10.44 6.45
C VAL A 9 -12.15 9.30 7.41
N ARG A 10 -13.18 8.68 8.02
CA ARG A 10 -12.98 7.54 8.91
C ARG A 10 -12.28 6.38 8.20
N ALA A 11 -12.74 6.02 7.00
CA ALA A 11 -12.14 4.96 6.20
C ALA A 11 -10.68 5.25 5.85
N THR A 12 -10.32 6.51 5.57
CA THR A 12 -8.94 6.91 5.31
C THR A 12 -8.05 6.68 6.53
N PHE A 13 -8.45 7.13 7.72
CA PHE A 13 -7.67 6.89 8.94
C PHE A 13 -7.58 5.40 9.29
N ASP A 14 -8.66 4.66 9.08
CA ASP A 14 -8.72 3.22 9.27
C ASP A 14 -7.82 2.46 8.27
N ALA A 15 -7.63 2.98 7.05
CA ALA A 15 -6.72 2.43 6.07
C ALA A 15 -5.27 2.68 6.45
N LEU A 16 -4.94 3.93 6.85
CA LEU A 16 -3.59 4.30 7.28
C LEU A 16 -3.09 3.47 8.46
N GLN A 17 -3.98 3.12 9.40
CA GLN A 17 -3.65 2.24 10.53
C GLN A 17 -3.34 0.79 10.11
N ARG A 18 -3.86 0.34 8.96
CA ARG A 18 -3.65 -1.02 8.45
C ARG A 18 -2.50 -1.13 7.46
N GLU A 19 -1.87 0.00 7.10
CA GLU A 19 -0.70 0.01 6.24
C GLU A 19 0.44 -0.81 6.85
N THR A 20 1.09 -1.62 6.01
CA THR A 20 2.17 -2.51 6.45
C THR A 20 3.47 -2.12 5.77
N SER A 21 4.54 -1.93 6.55
CA SER A 21 5.84 -1.55 6.01
C SER A 21 6.41 -2.64 5.06
N PRO A 22 7.14 -2.25 4.00
CA PRO A 22 7.79 -3.21 3.10
C PRO A 22 8.71 -4.19 3.84
N ARG A 23 9.35 -3.74 4.92
CA ARG A 23 10.20 -4.57 5.79
C ARG A 23 9.40 -5.68 6.47
N ALA A 24 8.24 -5.35 7.06
CA ALA A 24 7.37 -6.33 7.69
C ALA A 24 6.81 -7.34 6.67
N VAL A 25 6.46 -6.87 5.46
CA VAL A 25 6.03 -7.75 4.37
C VAL A 25 7.16 -8.71 3.93
N ALA A 26 8.38 -8.20 3.81
CA ALA A 26 9.55 -8.99 3.42
C ALA A 26 9.84 -10.10 4.45
N ALA A 27 9.83 -9.76 5.74
CA ALA A 27 10.02 -10.71 6.83
C ALA A 27 8.95 -11.83 6.82
N ARG A 28 7.66 -11.46 6.70
CA ARG A 28 6.55 -12.43 6.63
C ARG A 28 6.64 -13.37 5.42
N ARG A 29 7.23 -12.89 4.31
CA ARG A 29 7.34 -13.64 3.05
C ARG A 29 8.69 -14.33 2.85
N GLY A 30 9.64 -14.19 3.78
CA GLY A 30 10.99 -14.73 3.64
C GLY A 30 11.78 -14.15 2.45
N LYS A 31 11.55 -12.88 2.08
CA LYS A 31 12.17 -12.21 0.93
C LYS A 31 13.04 -11.05 1.35
N LYS A 32 13.91 -10.58 0.45
CA LYS A 32 14.66 -9.32 0.66
C LYS A 32 13.74 -8.12 0.47
N VAL A 33 13.95 -7.05 1.25
CA VAL A 33 13.17 -5.80 1.13
C VAL A 33 13.28 -5.19 -0.26
N SER A 34 14.46 -5.28 -0.89
CA SER A 34 14.72 -4.80 -2.25
C SER A 34 13.81 -5.47 -3.30
N GLU A 35 13.48 -6.76 -3.12
CA GLU A 35 12.56 -7.49 -4.02
C GLU A 35 11.10 -7.03 -3.84
N ILE A 36 10.74 -6.56 -2.65
CA ILE A 36 9.40 -6.01 -2.38
C ILE A 36 9.25 -4.62 -2.99
N THR A 37 10.27 -3.77 -2.90
CA THR A 37 10.22 -2.39 -3.39
C THR A 37 10.54 -2.25 -4.88
N ALA A 38 11.36 -3.12 -5.47
CA ALA A 38 11.69 -3.06 -6.90
C ALA A 38 10.44 -3.22 -7.79
N ARG A 39 9.51 -4.10 -7.41
CA ARG A 39 8.24 -4.28 -8.15
C ARG A 39 7.34 -3.04 -8.10
N ARG A 40 7.39 -2.27 -7.01
CA ARG A 40 6.63 -1.01 -6.90
C ARG A 40 7.08 0.04 -7.91
N ARG A 41 8.39 0.11 -8.20
CA ARG A 41 8.92 1.02 -9.24
C ARG A 41 8.49 0.62 -10.65
N ALA A 42 8.43 -0.69 -10.93
CA ALA A 42 7.96 -1.17 -12.23
C ALA A 42 6.46 -0.87 -12.45
N SER A 43 5.64 -0.94 -11.41
CA SER A 43 4.20 -0.66 -11.50
C SER A 43 3.83 0.83 -11.46
N ALA A 44 4.72 1.70 -10.95
CA ALA A 44 4.48 3.14 -10.89
C ALA A 44 4.81 3.88 -12.21
N GLY A 45 5.22 3.14 -13.25
CA GLY A 45 5.57 3.67 -14.58
C GLY A 45 4.59 3.31 -15.69
N SER A 46 3.42 2.75 -15.36
CA SER A 46 2.31 2.51 -16.31
C SER A 46 1.14 3.42 -15.96
N GLU A 47 1.34 4.72 -16.11
CA GLU A 47 0.24 5.68 -16.31
C GLU A 47 0.17 5.93 -17.82
N ASP A 48 -0.44 4.99 -18.53
CA ASP A 48 -0.87 5.18 -19.91
C ASP A 48 -2.18 5.99 -19.91
N ALA A 49 -2.15 7.09 -20.68
CA ALA A 49 -3.23 7.76 -21.42
C ALA A 49 -4.69 7.56 -20.99
#